data_AF-A0A3G8ZXQ0-F1
#
_entry.id   AF-A0A3G8ZXQ0-F1
#
_cell.length_a   1.000
_cell.length_b   1.000
_cell.length_c   1.000
_cell.angle_alpha   90.00
_cell.angle_beta   90.00
_cell.angle_gamma   90.00
#
_symmetry.space_group_name_H-M   'P 1'
#
loop_
_entity.id
_entity.type
_entity.pdbx_description
1 polymer ?
#
loop_
_entity_poly.entity_id
_entity_poly.type
_entity_poly.pdbx_seq_one_letter_code
_entity_poly.pdbx_strand_id
1 'polypeptide(L)'
;MTDPEARQWESYLYPGTDILRNKFGLTDFRQLRSAEYRVTGVREAEIRGGLVNIPQTFDATHLKALHAHIFQDVYDWAGEYRTVNLGKPGSEPFAASSNIDLYLNVAARTASRQDWPNLGQRQAGYAAAEVVAGIVPDVGAVADLHRRASR
;
A
#
# COMPACT_ATOMS: atom_id res chain seq x y z
N MET A 1 -7.75 15.28 -26.59
CA MET A 1 -8.54 14.49 -25.63
C MET A 1 -7.53 13.93 -24.64
N THR A 2 -7.42 14.53 -23.44
CA THR A 2 -6.41 14.11 -22.44
C THR A 2 -6.79 12.77 -21.84
N ASP A 3 -5.83 11.85 -21.78
CA ASP A 3 -5.93 10.53 -21.16
C ASP A 3 -6.57 10.60 -19.76
N PRO A 4 -7.65 9.85 -19.47
CA PRO A 4 -8.29 9.79 -18.16
C PRO A 4 -7.33 9.44 -17.01
N GLU A 5 -6.32 8.61 -17.26
CA GLU A 5 -5.32 8.24 -16.25
C GLU A 5 -4.39 9.42 -15.93
N ALA A 6 -4.00 10.21 -16.95
CA ALA A 6 -3.21 11.42 -16.75
C ALA A 6 -3.93 12.44 -15.86
N ARG A 7 -5.25 12.60 -16.01
CA ARG A 7 -6.05 13.48 -15.13
C ARG A 7 -6.09 13.00 -13.68
N GLN A 8 -6.06 11.69 -13.45
CA GLN A 8 -6.02 11.17 -12.08
C GLN A 8 -4.66 11.46 -11.44
N TRP A 9 -3.56 11.34 -12.18
CA TRP A 9 -2.23 11.75 -11.72
C TRP A 9 -2.14 13.24 -11.38
N GLU A 10 -2.76 14.11 -12.17
CA GLU A 10 -2.84 15.55 -11.91
C GLU A 10 -3.50 15.88 -10.56
N SER A 11 -4.37 15.00 -10.04
CA SER A 11 -4.98 15.17 -8.71
C SER A 11 -4.00 14.89 -7.56
N TYR A 12 -2.97 14.07 -7.78
CA TYR A 12 -1.94 13.76 -6.78
C TYR A 12 -0.80 14.77 -6.79
N LEU A 13 -0.55 15.48 -7.89
CA LEU A 13 0.65 16.28 -8.08
C LEU A 13 0.35 17.80 -8.09
N TYR A 14 1.31 18.61 -7.64
CA TYR A 14 1.24 20.05 -7.93
C TYR A 14 1.46 20.30 -9.43
N PRO A 15 0.71 21.22 -10.06
CA PRO A 15 0.81 21.47 -11.49
C PRO A 15 2.25 21.81 -11.91
N GLY A 16 2.74 21.16 -12.97
CA GLY A 16 4.09 21.38 -13.50
C GLY A 16 5.21 20.76 -12.66
N THR A 17 4.90 19.89 -11.70
CA THR A 17 5.87 19.21 -10.85
C THR A 17 5.56 17.73 -10.71
N ASP A 18 6.56 16.94 -10.31
CA ASP A 18 6.39 15.54 -9.88
C ASP A 18 6.24 15.43 -8.35
N ILE A 19 5.81 16.51 -7.69
CA ILE A 19 5.69 16.57 -6.22
C ILE A 19 4.27 16.29 -5.81
N LEU A 20 4.11 15.31 -4.91
CA LEU A 20 2.82 14.97 -4.31
C LEU A 20 2.24 16.17 -3.55
N ARG A 21 0.97 16.47 -3.79
CA ARG A 21 0.18 17.42 -3.01
C ARG A 21 0.18 16.97 -1.56
N ASN A 22 0.56 17.88 -0.68
CA ASN A 22 0.72 17.61 0.73
C ASN A 22 0.14 18.77 1.55
N LYS A 23 -0.21 18.48 2.81
CA LYS A 23 -0.82 19.42 3.74
C LYS A 23 0.09 20.59 4.13
N PHE A 24 1.39 20.50 3.83
CA PHE A 24 2.37 21.55 4.11
C PHE A 24 2.51 22.59 2.98
N GLY A 25 1.94 22.33 1.79
CA GLY A 25 2.11 23.23 0.65
C GLY A 25 3.50 23.14 0.00
N LEU A 26 4.30 22.11 0.29
CA LEU A 26 5.69 22.02 -0.16
C LEU A 26 5.77 21.51 -1.61
N THR A 27 6.43 22.27 -2.48
CA THR A 27 6.65 21.92 -3.90
C THR A 27 8.11 21.60 -4.23
N ASP A 28 8.97 21.47 -3.21
CA ASP A 28 10.36 21.01 -3.36
C ASP A 28 10.51 19.61 -2.79
N PHE A 29 11.14 18.72 -3.58
CA PHE A 29 11.29 17.31 -3.22
C PHE A 29 12.06 17.11 -1.91
N ARG A 30 13.15 17.86 -1.69
CA ARG A 30 14.00 17.67 -0.51
C ARG A 30 13.30 18.16 0.75
N GLN A 31 12.60 19.28 0.65
CA GLN A 31 11.78 19.81 1.74
C GLN A 31 10.64 18.86 2.10
N LEU A 32 9.87 18.38 1.11
CA LEU A 32 8.78 17.44 1.34
C LEU A 32 9.30 16.16 2.00
N ARG A 33 10.37 15.57 1.45
CA ARG A 33 10.97 14.35 2.02
C ARG A 33 11.40 14.54 3.48
N SER A 34 12.01 15.67 3.81
CA SER A 34 12.44 15.95 5.19
C SER A 34 11.25 16.16 6.13
N ALA A 35 10.21 16.85 5.68
CA ALA A 35 8.99 17.09 6.46
C ALA A 35 8.22 15.79 6.69
N GLU A 36 7.98 15.01 5.63
CA GLU A 36 7.33 13.70 5.68
C GLU A 36 8.06 12.79 6.67
N TYR A 37 9.37 12.56 6.50
CA TYR A 37 10.13 11.64 7.36
C TYR A 37 10.05 12.00 8.84
N ARG A 38 10.13 13.30 9.16
CA ARG A 38 10.05 13.77 10.55
C ARG A 38 8.67 13.50 11.16
N VAL A 39 7.62 13.76 10.39
CA VAL A 39 6.23 13.65 10.87
C VAL A 39 5.81 12.19 10.97
N THR A 40 6.09 11.38 9.95
CA THR A 40 5.78 9.94 9.95
C THR A 40 6.57 9.20 11.03
N GLY A 41 7.82 9.59 11.30
CA GLY A 41 8.63 9.01 12.38
C GLY A 41 8.00 9.15 13.77
N VAL A 42 7.31 10.26 14.06
CA VAL A 42 6.56 10.43 15.32
C VAL A 42 5.37 9.46 15.37
N ARG A 43 4.60 9.35 14.28
CA ARG A 43 3.45 8.44 14.19
C ARG A 43 3.86 6.97 14.28
N GLU A 44 4.98 6.59 13.67
CA GLU A 44 5.54 5.26 13.84
C GLU A 44 5.94 4.97 15.30
N ALA A 45 6.49 5.96 16.01
CA ALA A 45 6.83 5.81 17.43
C ALA A 45 5.57 5.66 18.31
N GLU A 46 4.49 6.36 17.99
CA GLU A 46 3.18 6.20 18.66
C GLU A 46 2.65 4.76 18.50
N ILE A 47 2.69 4.20 17.28
CA ILE A 47 2.28 2.82 17.02
C ILE A 47 3.16 1.83 17.80
N ARG A 48 4.49 1.95 17.68
CA ARG A 48 5.43 1.02 18.34
C ARG A 48 5.36 1.11 19.87
N GLY A 49 5.06 2.29 20.40
CA GLY A 49 4.87 2.53 21.84
C GLY A 49 3.51 2.10 22.38
N GLY A 50 2.59 1.63 21.52
CA GLY A 50 1.23 1.28 21.93
C GLY A 50 0.40 2.48 22.38
N LEU A 51 0.75 3.69 21.93
CA LEU A 51 0.07 4.94 22.28
C LEU A 51 -1.21 5.17 21.46
N VAL A 52 -1.40 4.37 20.42
CA VAL A 52 -2.60 4.37 19.59
C VAL A 52 -3.19 2.98 19.50
N ASN A 53 -4.53 2.93 19.55
CA ASN A 53 -5.27 1.69 19.41
C ASN A 53 -5.68 1.50 17.95
N ILE A 54 -4.89 0.75 17.20
CA ILE A 54 -5.21 0.31 15.84
C ILE A 54 -5.58 -1.18 15.92
N PRO A 55 -6.82 -1.58 15.57
CA PRO A 55 -7.22 -2.98 15.58
C PRO A 55 -6.31 -3.83 14.69
N GLN A 56 -5.74 -4.89 15.27
CA GLN A 56 -4.85 -5.80 14.57
C GLN A 56 -5.63 -6.87 13.80
N THR A 57 -6.47 -6.47 12.84
CA THR A 57 -7.28 -7.39 12.03
C THR A 57 -6.48 -8.08 10.91
N PHE A 58 -5.26 -7.59 10.62
CA PHE A 58 -4.34 -8.12 9.60
C PHE A 58 -4.96 -8.29 8.20
N ASP A 59 -5.94 -7.44 7.89
CA ASP A 59 -6.61 -7.33 6.61
C ASP A 59 -6.38 -5.93 5.99
N ALA A 60 -7.10 -5.64 4.90
CA ALA A 60 -7.07 -4.34 4.26
C ALA A 60 -7.45 -3.19 5.22
N THR A 61 -8.40 -3.41 6.12
CA THR A 61 -8.83 -2.41 7.12
C THR A 61 -7.67 -2.04 8.03
N HIS A 62 -6.93 -3.04 8.52
CA HIS A 62 -5.74 -2.81 9.34
C HIS A 62 -4.69 -1.99 8.59
N LEU A 63 -4.39 -2.36 7.33
CA LEU A 63 -3.39 -1.66 6.52
C LEU A 63 -3.80 -0.22 6.21
N LYS A 64 -5.07 0.02 5.86
CA LYS A 64 -5.63 1.37 5.66
C LYS A 64 -5.54 2.19 6.94
N ALA A 65 -5.83 1.62 8.11
CA ALA A 65 -5.74 2.31 9.39
C ALA A 65 -4.29 2.68 9.77
N LEU A 66 -3.34 1.77 9.55
CA LEU A 66 -1.91 2.07 9.72
C LEU A 66 -1.46 3.20 8.79
N HIS A 67 -1.81 3.11 7.50
CA HIS A 67 -1.47 4.15 6.53
C HIS A 67 -2.11 5.49 6.87
N ALA A 68 -3.38 5.50 7.30
CA ALA A 68 -4.05 6.70 7.78
C ALA A 68 -3.26 7.33 8.93
N HIS A 69 -2.95 6.56 9.97
CA HIS A 69 -2.27 7.09 11.14
C HIS A 69 -0.86 7.61 10.83
N ILE A 70 -0.08 6.89 10.01
CA ILE A 70 1.30 7.28 9.65
C ILE A 70 1.31 8.56 8.82
N PHE A 71 0.40 8.70 7.85
CA PHE A 71 0.44 9.77 6.85
C PHE A 71 -0.62 10.86 7.02
N GLN A 72 -1.49 10.79 8.06
CA GLN A 72 -2.61 11.72 8.28
C GLN A 72 -2.21 13.20 8.24
N ASP A 73 -1.00 13.54 8.68
CA ASP A 73 -0.53 14.93 8.74
C ASP A 73 0.16 15.38 7.44
N VAL A 74 0.44 14.46 6.52
CA VAL A 74 1.17 14.72 5.27
C VAL A 74 0.22 14.79 4.08
N TYR A 75 -0.73 13.86 3.98
CA TYR A 75 -1.55 13.68 2.77
C TYR A 75 -3.05 13.66 3.09
N ASP A 76 -3.86 14.28 2.22
CA ASP A 76 -5.33 14.26 2.36
C ASP A 76 -5.93 12.88 2.08
N TRP A 77 -5.28 12.09 1.23
CA TRP A 77 -5.67 10.72 0.87
C TRP A 77 -5.11 9.66 1.84
N ALA A 78 -4.54 10.08 2.98
CA ALA A 78 -3.98 9.15 3.95
C ALA A 78 -5.04 8.13 4.43
N GLY A 79 -4.77 6.86 4.15
CA GLY A 79 -5.66 5.76 4.49
C GLY A 79 -6.51 5.28 3.33
N GLU A 80 -6.42 5.88 2.14
CA GLU A 80 -7.15 5.45 0.96
C GLU A 80 -6.32 4.60 0.00
N TYR A 81 -7.01 3.83 -0.85
CA TYR A 81 -6.36 3.19 -1.99
C TYR A 81 -6.00 4.24 -3.04
N ARG A 82 -4.88 4.03 -3.73
CA ARG A 82 -4.56 4.81 -4.92
C ARG A 82 -5.59 4.57 -6.01
N THR A 83 -5.83 5.61 -6.81
CA THR A 83 -6.76 5.58 -7.94
C THR A 83 -6.05 5.43 -9.28
N VAL A 84 -4.75 5.70 -9.34
CA VAL A 84 -3.88 5.58 -10.53
C VAL A 84 -3.11 4.27 -10.56
N ASN A 85 -2.72 3.77 -11.74
CA ASN A 85 -1.81 2.63 -11.83
C ASN A 85 -0.36 3.06 -11.58
N LEU A 86 0.44 2.15 -11.02
CA LEU A 86 1.85 2.37 -10.73
C LEU A 86 2.70 1.30 -11.42
N GLY A 87 3.93 1.66 -11.76
CA GLY A 87 4.94 0.75 -12.26
C GLY A 87 6.34 1.27 -11.96
N LYS A 88 7.33 0.39 -11.99
CA LYS A 88 8.75 0.79 -11.97
C LYS A 88 9.29 0.74 -13.41
N PRO A 89 10.08 1.72 -13.85
CA PRO A 89 10.72 1.66 -15.17
C PRO A 89 11.47 0.35 -15.36
N GLY A 90 11.21 -0.35 -16.46
CA GLY A 90 11.85 -1.64 -16.77
C GLY A 90 11.36 -2.84 -15.95
N SER A 91 10.19 -2.75 -15.32
CA SER A 91 9.54 -3.85 -14.59
C SER A 91 8.08 -4.00 -15.00
N GLU A 92 7.49 -5.16 -14.71
CA GLU A 92 6.05 -5.34 -14.82
C GLU A 92 5.30 -4.30 -13.95
N PRO A 93 4.15 -3.78 -14.40
CA PRO A 93 3.32 -2.91 -13.60
C PRO A 93 2.90 -3.57 -12.28
N PHE A 94 2.65 -2.74 -11.26
CA PHE A 94 1.96 -3.23 -10.07
C PHE A 94 0.49 -3.56 -10.38
N ALA A 95 -0.21 -4.14 -9.41
CA ALA A 95 -1.65 -4.41 -9.53
C ALA A 95 -2.42 -3.20 -10.08
N ALA A 96 -3.40 -3.42 -10.95
CA ALA A 96 -4.29 -2.32 -11.35
C ALA A 96 -4.95 -1.69 -10.11
N SER A 97 -5.15 -0.36 -10.09
CA SER A 97 -5.74 0.34 -8.92
C SER A 97 -7.10 -0.25 -8.52
N SER A 98 -7.89 -0.66 -9.51
CA SER A 98 -9.18 -1.34 -9.33
C SER A 98 -9.10 -2.71 -8.66
N ASN A 99 -7.93 -3.35 -8.64
CA ASN A 99 -7.74 -4.71 -8.11
C ASN A 99 -7.02 -4.74 -6.76
N ILE A 100 -6.66 -3.59 -6.18
CA ILE A 100 -5.92 -3.54 -4.90
C ILE A 100 -6.64 -4.31 -3.81
N ASP A 101 -7.95 -4.11 -3.67
CA ASP A 101 -8.75 -4.77 -2.64
C ASP A 101 -8.76 -6.30 -2.82
N LEU A 102 -8.84 -6.78 -4.05
CA LEU A 102 -8.77 -8.21 -4.37
C LEU A 102 -7.44 -8.82 -3.89
N TYR A 103 -6.31 -8.19 -4.22
CA TYR A 103 -4.99 -8.71 -3.84
C TYR A 103 -4.74 -8.62 -2.33
N LEU A 104 -5.19 -7.56 -1.65
CA LEU A 104 -5.11 -7.47 -0.20
C LEU A 104 -5.96 -8.53 0.50
N ASN A 105 -7.14 -8.87 -0.05
CA ASN A 105 -7.96 -9.97 0.44
C ASN A 105 -7.27 -11.34 0.27
N VAL A 106 -6.56 -11.56 -0.83
CA VAL A 106 -5.74 -12.77 -1.02
C VAL A 106 -4.63 -12.83 0.03
N ALA A 107 -3.86 -11.75 0.20
CA ALA A 107 -2.78 -11.68 1.18
C ALA A 107 -3.27 -11.90 2.61
N ALA A 108 -4.40 -11.28 3.00
CA ALA A 108 -5.00 -11.46 4.32
C ALA A 108 -5.43 -12.92 4.57
N ARG A 109 -6.01 -13.59 3.57
CA ARG A 109 -6.37 -15.02 3.65
C ARG A 109 -5.14 -15.92 3.73
N THR A 110 -4.07 -15.59 3.02
CA THR A 110 -2.80 -16.32 3.11
C THR A 110 -2.20 -16.17 4.51
N ALA A 111 -2.24 -14.96 5.07
CA ALA A 111 -1.71 -14.66 6.40
C ALA A 111 -2.50 -15.36 7.52
N SER A 112 -3.84 -15.38 7.43
CA SER A 112 -4.68 -15.96 8.49
C SER A 112 -4.60 -17.49 8.59
N ARG A 113 -4.02 -18.16 7.59
CA ARG A 113 -3.83 -19.62 7.57
C ARG A 113 -2.54 -20.07 8.24
N GLN A 114 -1.63 -19.15 8.56
CA GLN A 114 -0.34 -19.48 9.13
C GLN A 114 -0.42 -19.56 10.65
N ASP A 115 0.27 -20.54 11.23
CA ASP A 115 0.42 -20.66 12.67
C ASP A 115 1.61 -19.84 13.18
N TRP A 116 1.55 -18.52 12.97
CA TRP A 116 2.67 -17.59 13.20
C TRP A 116 3.44 -17.77 14.51
N PRO A 117 2.79 -17.99 15.68
CA PRO A 117 3.50 -18.15 16.94
C PRO A 117 4.38 -19.41 17.01
N ASN A 118 4.07 -20.43 16.21
CA ASN A 118 4.75 -21.73 16.23
C ASN A 118 5.68 -21.95 15.04
N LEU A 119 5.78 -20.99 14.12
CA LEU A 119 6.71 -21.09 12.99
C LEU A 119 8.16 -20.86 13.44
N GLY A 120 9.06 -21.76 13.03
CA GLY A 120 10.49 -21.48 13.10
C GLY A 120 10.87 -20.31 12.18
N GLN A 121 11.96 -19.60 12.48
CA GLN A 121 12.36 -18.37 11.77
C GLN A 121 12.37 -18.49 10.23
N ARG A 122 12.87 -19.62 9.71
CA ARG A 122 12.90 -19.87 8.26
C ARG A 122 11.49 -20.03 7.67
N GLN A 123 10.62 -20.76 8.37
CA GLN A 123 9.24 -20.97 7.94
C GLN A 123 8.44 -19.66 8.00
N ALA A 124 8.63 -18.87 9.06
CA ALA A 124 8.07 -17.53 9.17
C ALA A 124 8.52 -16.63 8.01
N GLY A 125 9.79 -16.71 7.60
CA GLY A 125 10.31 -16.00 6.44
C GLY A 125 9.62 -16.40 5.13
N TYR A 126 9.42 -17.70 4.88
CA TYR A 126 8.70 -18.17 3.69
C TYR A 126 7.22 -17.80 3.72
N ALA A 127 6.55 -17.95 4.86
CA ALA A 127 5.15 -17.57 5.04
C ALA A 127 4.96 -16.06 4.79
N ALA A 128 5.85 -15.21 5.32
CA ALA A 128 5.83 -13.78 5.06
C ALA A 128 6.05 -13.45 3.58
N ALA A 129 6.98 -14.14 2.91
CA ALA A 129 7.21 -13.99 1.48
C ALA A 129 5.96 -14.36 0.66
N GLU A 130 5.25 -15.43 1.03
CA GLU A 130 4.00 -15.84 0.37
C GLU A 130 2.88 -14.81 0.53
N VAL A 131 2.72 -14.25 1.74
CA VAL A 131 1.76 -13.17 1.99
C VAL A 131 2.07 -11.95 1.13
N VAL A 132 3.34 -11.52 1.07
CA VAL A 132 3.77 -10.36 0.28
C VAL A 132 3.63 -10.64 -1.22
N ALA A 133 3.94 -11.85 -1.68
CA ALA A 133 3.76 -12.25 -3.08
C ALA A 133 2.28 -12.20 -3.49
N GLY A 134 1.34 -12.53 -2.61
CA GLY A 134 -0.10 -12.41 -2.86
C GLY A 134 -0.60 -10.98 -3.12
N ILE A 135 0.20 -9.96 -2.78
CA ILE A 135 -0.07 -8.54 -3.06
C ILE A 135 0.41 -8.13 -4.47
N VAL A 136 1.32 -8.91 -5.05
CA VAL A 136 1.87 -8.66 -6.38
C VAL A 136 1.09 -9.49 -7.39
N PRO A 137 0.66 -8.91 -8.53
CA PRO A 137 0.16 -9.72 -9.63
C PRO A 137 1.30 -10.58 -10.18
N ASP A 138 1.34 -11.86 -9.82
CA ASP A 138 2.21 -12.81 -10.52
C ASP A 138 1.63 -13.08 -11.91
N VAL A 139 2.50 -13.02 -12.93
CA VAL A 139 2.23 -13.18 -14.36
C VAL A 139 1.63 -14.57 -14.68
N GLY A 140 1.64 -15.52 -13.74
CA GLY A 140 0.99 -16.83 -13.85
C GLY A 140 -0.30 -17.03 -13.03
N ALA A 141 -0.55 -16.26 -11.96
CA ALA A 141 -1.58 -16.62 -10.97
C ALA A 141 -3.00 -16.14 -11.33
N VAL A 142 -3.12 -15.02 -12.04
CA VAL A 142 -4.43 -14.46 -12.45
C VAL A 142 -5.11 -15.35 -13.50
N ALA A 143 -4.33 -15.99 -14.38
CA ALA A 143 -4.84 -16.95 -15.36
C ALA A 143 -5.41 -18.25 -14.74
N ASP A 144 -4.91 -18.62 -13.55
CA ASP A 144 -5.38 -19.79 -12.82
C ASP A 144 -6.61 -19.50 -11.95
N LEU A 145 -6.75 -18.27 -11.44
CA LEU A 145 -7.95 -17.87 -10.69
C LEU A 145 -9.19 -17.81 -11.59
N HIS A 146 -9.06 -17.27 -12.82
CA HIS A 146 -10.17 -17.26 -13.78
C HIS A 146 -10.58 -18.66 -14.25
N ARG A 147 -9.63 -19.60 -14.40
CA ARG A 147 -9.94 -21.00 -14.78
C ARG A 147 -10.68 -21.80 -13.69
N ARG A 148 -10.53 -21.43 -12.42
CA ARG A 148 -11.18 -22.10 -11.28
C ARG A 148 -12.57 -21.53 -10.96
N ALA A 149 -12.85 -20.30 -11.34
CA ALA A 149 -14.18 -19.67 -11.16
C ALA A 149 -15.17 -19.99 -12.30
N SER A 150 -14.70 -20.61 -13.39
CA SER A 150 -15.52 -21.04 -14.54
C SER A 150 -15.73 -22.57 -14.61
N ARG A 151 -15.52 -23.27 -13.50
CA ARG A 151 -15.87 -24.68 -13.28
C ARG A 151 -16.69 -24.80 -12.01
#